data_AF-A0A5J4R731-F1
#
_entry.id   AF-A0A5J4R731-F1
#
_cell.length_a   1.000
_cell.length_b   1.000
_cell.length_c   1.000
_cell.angle_alpha   90.00
_cell.angle_beta   90.00
_cell.angle_gamma   90.00
#
_symmetry.space_group_name_H-M   'P 1'
#
loop_
_entity.id
_entity.type
_entity.pdbx_description
1 polymer ?
#
loop_
_entity_poly.entity_id
_entity_poly.type
_entity_poly.pdbx_seq_one_letter_code
_entity_poly.pdbx_strand_id
1 'polypeptide(L)'
;MDKSFQIPPQSPTKVIPADKLVNSLQLLLGISFHLTGKLRTDGSTVRKIVSNALLVSGISPEAESGSFEFVPIKKKGVPKLIREMVDTYIITTGDSYNLQVWNRYPNSHSVLVKYSNGETIHCKDIRLIFLTILNFA
;
A
#
# COMPACT_ATOMS: atom_id res chain seq x y z
N MET A 1 -7.57 6.51 -7.43
CA MET A 1 -7.19 5.23 -6.81
C MET A 1 -8.49 4.52 -6.51
N ASP A 2 -8.60 3.28 -6.93
CA ASP A 2 -9.82 2.50 -6.77
C ASP A 2 -10.17 2.35 -5.28
N LYS A 3 -11.47 2.43 -4.96
CA LYS A 3 -11.95 2.35 -3.57
C LYS A 3 -11.95 0.91 -3.03
N SER A 4 -11.97 -0.10 -3.90
CA SER A 4 -11.91 -1.53 -3.55
C SER A 4 -10.74 -1.85 -2.61
N PHE A 5 -9.58 -1.22 -2.83
CA PHE A 5 -8.39 -1.36 -2.00
C PHE A 5 -8.53 -0.89 -0.54
N GLN A 6 -9.57 -0.11 -0.21
CA GLN A 6 -9.80 0.45 1.13
C GLN A 6 -10.63 -0.47 2.04
N ILE A 7 -11.08 -1.61 1.51
CA ILE A 7 -11.65 -2.73 2.26
C ILE A 7 -10.51 -3.75 2.45
N PRO A 8 -10.28 -4.29 3.66
CA PRO A 8 -9.20 -5.25 3.90
C PRO A 8 -9.43 -6.58 3.17
N PRO A 9 -8.41 -7.44 3.06
CA PRO A 9 -8.57 -8.78 2.48
C PRO A 9 -9.51 -9.62 3.33
N GLN A 10 -10.07 -10.68 2.74
CA GLN A 10 -10.96 -11.62 3.43
C GLN A 10 -10.34 -12.19 4.73
N SER A 11 -9.02 -12.38 4.74
CA SER A 11 -8.23 -12.79 5.90
C SER A 11 -6.80 -12.26 5.71
N PRO A 12 -6.02 -12.04 6.79
CA PRO A 12 -4.62 -11.59 6.68
C PRO A 12 -3.73 -12.51 5.83
N THR A 13 -4.10 -13.79 5.70
CA THR A 13 -3.36 -14.79 4.91
C THR A 13 -3.83 -14.90 3.46
N LYS A 14 -5.01 -14.35 3.14
CA LYS A 14 -5.62 -14.39 1.80
C LYS A 14 -5.28 -13.14 1.00
N VAL A 15 -3.99 -12.80 0.96
CA VAL A 15 -3.44 -11.73 0.12
C VAL A 15 -2.69 -12.30 -1.07
N ILE A 16 -2.42 -11.49 -2.10
CA ILE A 16 -1.58 -11.95 -3.22
C ILE A 16 -0.21 -12.41 -2.68
N PRO A 17 0.29 -13.58 -3.09
CA PRO A 17 1.63 -14.03 -2.76
C PRO A 17 2.72 -13.07 -3.22
N ALA A 18 3.90 -13.13 -2.59
CA ALA A 18 4.99 -12.18 -2.84
C ALA A 18 5.52 -12.23 -4.29
N ASP A 19 5.63 -13.42 -4.89
CA ASP A 19 6.02 -13.63 -6.28
C ASP A 19 5.03 -12.96 -7.24
N LYS A 20 3.72 -13.14 -7.01
CA LYS A 20 2.69 -12.47 -7.81
C LYS A 20 2.72 -10.96 -7.63
N LEU A 21 2.90 -10.47 -6.40
CA LEU A 21 3.08 -9.04 -6.13
C LEU A 21 4.27 -8.47 -6.93
N VAL A 22 5.41 -9.15 -6.92
CA VAL A 22 6.59 -8.72 -7.68
C VAL A 22 6.28 -8.66 -9.18
N ASN A 23 5.64 -9.70 -9.73
CA ASN A 23 5.26 -9.73 -11.15
C ASN A 23 4.31 -8.58 -11.51
N SER A 24 3.35 -8.22 -10.65
CA SER A 24 2.50 -7.05 -10.85
C SER A 24 3.30 -5.76 -10.90
N LEU A 25 4.28 -5.61 -10.00
CA LEU A 25 5.09 -4.39 -9.89
C LEU A 25 6.14 -4.25 -11.00
N GLN A 26 6.54 -5.34 -11.67
CA GLN A 26 7.43 -5.28 -12.83
C GLN A 26 6.85 -4.40 -13.95
N LEU A 27 5.53 -4.31 -14.07
CA LEU A 27 4.84 -3.43 -15.02
C LEU A 27 5.18 -1.95 -14.80
N LEU A 28 5.71 -1.58 -13.63
CA LEU A 28 6.07 -0.20 -13.30
C LEU A 28 7.44 0.23 -13.83
N LEU A 29 8.28 -0.73 -14.23
CA LEU A 29 9.61 -0.44 -14.74
C LEU A 29 9.52 0.29 -16.08
N GLY A 30 10.26 1.40 -16.20
CA GLY A 30 10.26 2.24 -17.40
C GLY A 30 9.03 3.13 -17.56
N ILE A 31 8.07 3.12 -16.61
CA ILE A 31 6.97 4.07 -16.63
C ILE A 31 7.50 5.47 -16.31
N SER A 32 7.19 6.44 -17.18
CA SER A 32 7.50 7.85 -16.92
C SER A 32 6.72 8.37 -15.72
N PHE A 33 7.41 9.04 -14.80
CA PHE A 33 6.82 9.65 -13.63
C PHE A 33 7.29 11.10 -13.52
N HIS A 34 6.36 12.04 -13.59
CA HIS A 34 6.67 13.45 -13.37
C HIS A 34 6.63 13.77 -11.86
N LEU A 35 7.80 14.00 -11.27
CA LEU A 35 7.92 14.39 -9.87
C LEU A 35 7.57 15.88 -9.72
N THR A 36 6.50 16.18 -8.99
CA THR A 36 6.01 17.57 -8.83
C THR A 36 6.67 18.31 -7.67
N GLY A 37 7.40 17.60 -6.80
CA GLY A 37 7.93 18.13 -5.54
C GLY A 37 6.86 18.31 -4.45
N LYS A 38 5.58 18.11 -4.78
CA LYS A 38 4.46 18.18 -3.83
C LYS A 38 4.16 16.79 -3.30
N LEU A 39 4.64 16.54 -2.09
CA LEU A 39 4.73 15.23 -1.47
C LEU A 39 3.41 14.45 -1.42
N ARG A 40 2.34 15.13 -1.02
CA ARG A 40 1.00 14.53 -0.94
C ARG A 40 0.47 14.18 -2.33
N THR A 41 0.80 15.00 -3.32
CA THR A 41 0.44 14.79 -4.73
C THR A 41 1.23 13.61 -5.28
N ASP A 42 2.55 13.63 -5.18
CA ASP A 42 3.44 12.57 -5.70
C ASP A 42 3.11 11.22 -5.06
N GLY A 43 2.95 11.16 -3.73
CA GLY A 43 2.54 9.94 -3.05
C GLY A 43 1.13 9.46 -3.43
N SER A 44 0.21 10.36 -3.77
CA SER A 44 -1.11 10.00 -4.31
C SER A 44 -1.01 9.43 -5.72
N THR A 45 -0.18 10.02 -6.57
CA THR A 45 0.08 9.56 -7.94
C THR A 45 0.72 8.18 -7.94
N VAL A 46 1.74 7.96 -7.11
CA VAL A 46 2.38 6.63 -6.96
C VAL A 46 1.38 5.57 -6.50
N ARG A 47 0.56 5.85 -5.48
CA ARG A 47 -0.48 4.90 -5.07
C ARG A 47 -1.45 4.56 -6.19
N LYS A 48 -1.80 5.51 -7.06
CA LYS A 48 -2.66 5.24 -8.24
C LYS A 48 -1.96 4.31 -9.22
N ILE A 49 -0.71 4.58 -9.56
CA ILE A 49 0.07 3.77 -10.51
C ILE A 49 0.23 2.34 -9.97
N VAL A 50 0.64 2.19 -8.71
CA VAL A 50 0.75 0.87 -8.05
C VAL A 50 -0.60 0.17 -8.00
N SER A 51 -1.68 0.87 -7.62
CA SER A 51 -3.02 0.26 -7.58
C SER A 51 -3.47 -0.27 -8.95
N ASN A 52 -3.13 0.44 -10.03
CA ASN A 52 -3.49 0.02 -11.38
C ASN A 52 -2.72 -1.24 -11.78
N ALA A 53 -1.42 -1.32 -11.48
CA ALA A 53 -0.62 -2.51 -11.75
C ALA A 53 -1.15 -3.74 -10.99
N LEU A 54 -1.56 -3.57 -9.73
CA LEU A 54 -2.18 -4.63 -8.93
C LEU A 54 -3.54 -5.07 -9.51
N LEU A 55 -4.37 -4.14 -9.97
CA LEU A 55 -5.67 -4.46 -10.59
C LEU A 55 -5.51 -5.32 -11.85
N VAL A 56 -4.52 -5.04 -12.69
CA VAL A 56 -4.25 -5.81 -13.92
C VAL A 56 -3.92 -7.26 -13.60
N SER A 57 -3.20 -7.53 -12.51
CA SER A 57 -2.85 -8.89 -12.09
C SER A 57 -3.93 -9.59 -11.26
N GLY A 58 -4.99 -8.87 -10.90
CA GLY A 58 -6.01 -9.34 -9.96
C GLY A 58 -5.65 -9.05 -8.50
N ILE A 59 -6.67 -8.71 -7.72
CA ILE A 59 -6.55 -8.37 -6.31
C ILE A 59 -7.23 -9.44 -5.43
N SER A 60 -6.84 -9.44 -4.16
CA SER A 60 -7.32 -10.34 -3.13
C SER A 60 -8.81 -10.19 -2.87
N PRO A 61 -9.51 -11.27 -2.46
CA PRO A 61 -10.92 -11.22 -2.12
C PRO A 61 -11.17 -10.29 -0.92
N GLU A 62 -12.36 -9.72 -0.86
CA GLU A 62 -12.71 -8.75 0.18
C GLU A 62 -13.18 -9.37 1.47
N ALA A 63 -12.90 -8.69 2.59
CA ALA A 63 -13.60 -8.97 3.83
C ALA A 63 -15.09 -8.65 3.67
N GLU A 64 -15.93 -9.52 4.23
CA GLU A 64 -17.36 -9.33 4.23
C GLU A 64 -17.73 -8.10 5.09
N SER A 65 -18.78 -7.40 4.68
CA SER A 65 -19.25 -6.23 5.43
C SER A 65 -19.65 -6.64 6.85
N GLY A 66 -19.10 -5.97 7.86
CA GLY A 66 -19.35 -6.29 9.27
C GLY A 66 -18.48 -7.43 9.84
N SER A 67 -17.65 -8.09 9.02
CA SER A 67 -16.72 -9.13 9.49
C SER A 67 -15.38 -8.57 9.98
N PHE A 68 -15.21 -7.25 9.98
CA PHE A 68 -13.97 -6.57 10.37
C PHE A 68 -14.23 -5.16 10.92
N GLU A 69 -13.28 -4.66 11.71
CA GLU A 69 -13.22 -3.28 12.16
C GLU A 69 -11.80 -2.70 12.01
N PHE A 70 -11.72 -1.40 11.72
CA PHE A 70 -10.46 -0.67 11.78
C PHE A 70 -10.23 -0.17 13.20
N VAL A 71 -9.11 -0.57 13.81
CA VAL A 71 -8.76 -0.16 15.18
C VAL A 71 -8.36 1.32 15.27
N PRO A 72 -7.56 1.88 14.33
CA PRO A 72 -7.19 3.29 14.40
C PRO A 72 -8.39 4.20 14.15
N ILE A 73 -8.59 5.18 15.04
CA ILE A 73 -9.62 6.22 14.90
C ILE A 73 -9.48 6.90 13.54
N LYS A 74 -10.61 7.04 12.80
CA LYS A 74 -10.67 7.62 11.45
C LYS A 74 -9.73 6.93 10.44
N LYS A 75 -9.34 5.67 10.68
CA LYS A 75 -8.38 4.91 9.86
C LYS A 75 -7.02 5.61 9.73
N LYS A 76 -6.62 6.40 10.74
CA LYS A 76 -5.32 7.10 10.73
C LYS A 76 -4.19 6.07 10.64
N GLY A 77 -3.23 6.31 9.75
CA GLY A 77 -2.08 5.42 9.54
C GLY A 77 -2.36 4.16 8.70
N VAL A 78 -3.62 3.72 8.57
CA VAL A 78 -3.98 2.55 7.76
C VAL A 78 -3.60 2.77 6.29
N PRO A 79 -2.83 1.85 5.67
CA PRO A 79 -2.50 1.92 4.24
C PRO A 79 -3.74 2.06 3.36
N LYS A 80 -3.61 2.88 2.31
CA LYS A 80 -4.70 3.07 1.34
C LYS A 80 -4.88 1.85 0.44
N LEU A 81 -3.88 0.98 0.36
CA LEU A 81 -3.89 -0.31 -0.33
C LEU A 81 -4.01 -1.47 0.67
N ILE A 82 -4.86 -1.32 1.70
CA ILE A 82 -5.00 -2.30 2.78
C ILE A 82 -5.48 -3.66 2.28
N ARG A 83 -6.23 -3.73 1.16
CA ARG A 83 -6.62 -5.00 0.53
C ARG A 83 -5.45 -5.93 0.27
N GLU A 84 -4.32 -5.36 -0.15
CA GLU A 84 -3.08 -6.09 -0.38
C GLU A 84 -2.10 -5.93 0.77
N MET A 85 -2.50 -5.35 1.89
CA MET A 85 -1.61 -5.09 3.02
C MET A 85 -0.31 -4.40 2.57
N VAL A 86 -0.43 -3.42 1.67
CA VAL A 86 0.71 -2.76 1.02
C VAL A 86 0.72 -1.28 1.35
N ASP A 87 1.91 -0.72 1.55
CA ASP A 87 2.14 0.72 1.50
C ASP A 87 3.28 1.08 0.54
N THR A 88 3.24 2.29 0.00
CA THR A 88 4.13 2.72 -1.09
C THR A 88 4.98 3.90 -0.66
N TYR A 89 6.26 3.86 -0.99
CA TYR A 89 7.25 4.89 -0.67
C TYR A 89 7.98 5.30 -1.94
N ILE A 90 8.27 6.59 -2.04
CA ILE A 90 9.09 7.15 -3.10
C ILE A 90 10.51 7.29 -2.56
N ILE A 91 11.48 6.81 -3.33
CA ILE A 91 12.90 7.05 -3.15
C ILE A 91 13.37 7.91 -4.34
N THR A 92 13.95 9.07 -4.05
CA THR A 92 14.58 9.94 -5.06
C THR A 92 16.10 9.88 -4.92
N THR A 93 16.82 10.08 -6.01
CA THR A 93 18.30 9.98 -6.07
C THR A 93 19.03 11.34 -5.95
N GLY A 94 18.38 12.40 -5.48
CA GLY A 94 18.96 13.75 -5.34
C GLY A 94 18.91 14.30 -3.91
N ASP A 95 19.23 15.58 -3.72
CA ASP A 95 19.39 16.24 -2.40
C ASP A 95 18.08 16.46 -1.62
N SER A 96 16.93 16.02 -2.17
CA SER A 96 15.66 16.04 -1.45
C SER A 96 14.75 14.83 -1.76
N TYR A 97 14.19 14.30 -0.64
CA TYR A 97 13.34 13.14 -0.34
C TYR A 97 13.94 11.72 -0.14
N ASN A 98 14.39 11.44 1.10
CA ASN A 98 14.99 10.15 1.48
C ASN A 98 14.08 9.10 2.15
N LEU A 99 12.93 9.45 2.76
CA LEU A 99 11.83 8.51 3.06
C LEU A 99 10.65 9.31 3.63
N GLN A 100 9.49 9.30 2.98
CA GLN A 100 8.30 9.96 3.53
C GLN A 100 7.44 8.98 4.32
N VAL A 101 7.69 8.84 5.62
CA VAL A 101 6.81 8.09 6.52
C VAL A 101 5.67 9.01 7.00
N TRP A 102 4.61 9.12 6.21
CA TRP A 102 3.45 9.97 6.53
C TRP A 102 2.57 9.35 7.62
N ASN A 103 2.76 9.72 8.90
CA ASN A 103 1.82 9.32 9.97
C ASN A 103 1.41 7.83 9.92
N ARG A 104 2.34 6.97 9.49
CA ARG A 104 2.16 5.53 9.42
C ARG A 104 2.67 4.95 10.72
N TYR A 105 2.00 3.91 11.20
CA TYR A 105 2.51 3.19 12.34
C TYR A 105 3.86 2.56 11.98
N PRO A 106 4.84 2.61 12.90
CA PRO A 106 6.11 1.92 12.69
C PRO A 106 5.89 0.41 12.54
N ASN A 107 6.91 -0.30 12.06
CA ASN A 107 6.93 -1.76 12.09
C ASN A 107 6.76 -2.23 13.55
N SER A 108 5.52 -2.56 13.92
CA SER A 108 5.11 -2.77 15.30
C SER A 108 3.98 -3.78 15.40
N HIS A 109 3.72 -4.22 16.62
CA HIS A 109 2.57 -5.06 16.97
C HIS A 109 1.27 -4.28 17.16
N SER A 110 1.19 -3.02 16.74
CA SER A 110 -0.07 -2.28 16.79
C SER A 110 -1.06 -2.87 15.79
N VAL A 111 -2.30 -3.10 16.25
CA VAL A 111 -3.37 -3.66 15.41
C VAL A 111 -3.96 -2.58 14.51
N LEU A 112 -4.10 -2.86 13.22
CA LEU A 112 -4.75 -2.01 12.22
C LEU A 112 -6.19 -2.46 11.94
N VAL A 113 -6.39 -3.78 11.81
CA VAL A 113 -7.67 -4.40 11.51
C VAL A 113 -7.89 -5.59 12.45
N LYS A 114 -9.09 -5.70 13.02
CA LYS A 114 -9.56 -6.90 13.72
C LYS A 114 -10.67 -7.54 12.92
N TYR A 115 -10.64 -8.85 12.81
CA TYR A 115 -11.69 -9.64 12.18
C TYR A 115 -12.54 -10.31 13.25
N SER A 116 -13.81 -10.57 12.94
CA SER A 116 -14.76 -11.18 13.88
C SER A 116 -14.36 -12.61 14.29
N ASN A 117 -13.54 -13.29 13.49
CA ASN A 117 -12.98 -14.62 13.79
C ASN A 117 -11.72 -14.57 14.69
N GLY A 118 -11.31 -13.38 15.15
CA GLY A 118 -10.14 -13.19 16.01
C GLY A 118 -8.82 -12.95 15.25
N GLU A 119 -8.79 -13.09 13.93
CA GLU A 119 -7.62 -12.72 13.13
C GLU A 119 -7.38 -11.20 13.17
N THR A 120 -6.12 -10.80 12.94
CA THR A 120 -5.72 -9.39 12.99
C THR A 120 -4.69 -9.07 11.92
N ILE A 121 -4.73 -7.84 11.40
CA ILE A 121 -3.62 -7.24 10.64
C ILE A 121 -2.92 -6.26 11.56
N HIS A 122 -1.63 -6.47 11.77
CA HIS A 122 -0.75 -5.57 12.50
C HIS A 122 0.03 -4.67 11.55
N CYS A 123 0.65 -3.64 12.11
CA CYS A 123 1.49 -2.71 11.36
C CYS A 123 2.70 -3.42 10.73
N LYS A 124 3.30 -4.37 11.44
CA LYS A 124 4.40 -5.21 10.94
C LYS A 124 4.03 -6.13 9.78
N ASP A 125 2.74 -6.40 9.58
CA ASP A 125 2.27 -7.29 8.51
C ASP A 125 2.14 -6.53 7.17
N ILE A 126 2.28 -5.20 7.19
CA ILE A 126 2.22 -4.36 5.99
C ILE A 126 3.52 -4.48 5.19
N ARG A 127 3.37 -4.85 3.92
CA ARG A 127 4.43 -4.96 2.92
C ARG A 127 4.78 -3.56 2.38
N LEU A 128 6.05 -3.22 2.40
CA LEU A 128 6.53 -1.91 1.96
C LEU A 128 7.05 -2.00 0.53
N ILE A 129 6.48 -1.20 -0.37
CA ILE A 129 6.93 -1.08 -1.76
C ILE A 129 7.70 0.22 -1.90
N PHE A 130 8.96 0.10 -2.29
CA PHE A 130 9.83 1.23 -2.56
C PHE A 130 9.93 1.45 -4.08
N LEU A 131 9.56 2.64 -4.53
CA LEU A 131 9.67 3.03 -5.93
C LEU A 131 10.77 4.07 -6.08
N THR A 132 11.77 3.73 -6.88
CA THR A 132 12.84 4.66 -7.23
C THR A 132 12.46 5.43 -8.47
N ILE A 133 12.52 6.76 -8.41
CA ILE A 133 12.33 7.63 -9.57
C ILE A 133 13.72 8.04 -10.07
N LEU A 134 14.04 7.65 -11.29
CA LEU A 134 15.30 7.99 -11.95
C LEU A 134 15.09 9.25 -12.80
N ASN A 135 15.88 10.29 -12.53
CA ASN A 135 15.99 11.42 -13.45
C ASN A 135 17.04 11.06 -14.50
N PHE A 136 16.61 10.84 -15.73
CA PHE A 136 17.53 10.81 -16.86
C PHE A 136 17.81 12.27 -17.25
N ALA A 137 19.03 12.71 -16.97
CA ALA A 137 19.55 14.01 -17.40
C ALA A 137 19.87 14.00 -18.90
#